data_AF-A0A9P7DFN3-F1
#
_entry.id   AF-A0A9P7DFN3-F1
#
_cell.length_a   1.000
_cell.length_b   1.000
_cell.length_c   1.000
_cell.angle_alpha   90.00
_cell.angle_beta   90.00
_cell.angle_gamma   90.00
#
_symmetry.space_group_name_H-M   'P 1'
#
loop_
_entity.id
_entity.type
_entity.pdbx_description
1 polymer ?
#
loop_
_entity_poly.entity_id
_entity_poly.type
_entity_poly.pdbx_seq_one_letter_code
_entity_poly.pdbx_strand_id
1 'polypeptide(L)'
;MVFTSLYSLCGAGFALLQLLAPVTARPVARSTSSSTLLALQFANVLEQLESTFYAQALQKFNQSDFTAAGFASAQIPLQQFQAIFKDESTHTTTLQSAINSLGGKTVSNCTFNVASLLTDVPTMVAAARLVENVGVSAYLGALTLINDTVLSTAAATIMTVEARHQTILNVLAGATAIPQAFDVALNPSEILALTGGLISGCNLGIPANVPLRVNNSGSIQAGTKLTFTSAALNGTIPIEELSCQFLAGGFPVAISQPLSNCSVPANVTGPLLVFVTNSSQPLANNIRDAATSTIVAGPTLIFIDNQQDALAIAARPGLNSTVAPSGTSNPITSSTTITLTPVTSSTTSGPVTSTVMSTLTPATSSRAMSGTVTLTMASTSTPATLSKAASVTSTVTIVPTTVSNDWTAVTKTISPSEASGILASAVPSMSSG
;
A
#
# COMPACT_ATOMS: atom_id res chain seq x y z
N MET A 1 59.55 35.79 -58.01
CA MET A 1 58.48 36.57 -58.66
C MET A 1 58.06 37.67 -57.69
N VAL A 2 58.52 38.89 -57.99
CA VAL A 2 58.02 40.25 -57.64
C VAL A 2 57.37 40.53 -56.26
N PHE A 3 58.02 41.48 -55.56
CA PHE A 3 57.60 42.49 -54.57
C PHE A 3 56.10 42.90 -54.60
N THR A 4 55.44 43.48 -53.57
CA THR A 4 55.72 44.77 -52.91
C THR A 4 54.66 45.06 -51.83
N SER A 5 55.04 45.84 -50.83
CA SER A 5 54.18 46.47 -49.79
C SER A 5 53.58 47.79 -50.30
N LEU A 6 52.34 48.17 -49.94
CA LEU A 6 51.86 49.57 -49.96
C LEU A 6 50.54 49.83 -49.18
N TYR A 7 50.67 50.67 -48.14
CA TYR A 7 49.81 51.75 -47.58
C TYR A 7 48.26 51.74 -47.62
N SER A 8 47.68 51.90 -46.41
CA SER A 8 46.78 52.98 -45.92
C SER A 8 45.50 53.38 -46.69
N LEU A 9 44.33 53.30 -46.03
CA LEU A 9 43.42 54.46 -45.80
C LEU A 9 42.21 54.13 -44.91
N CYS A 10 41.76 55.19 -44.24
CA CYS A 10 40.75 55.32 -43.19
C CYS A 10 39.32 54.92 -43.64
N GLY A 11 38.56 54.29 -42.76
CA GLY A 11 37.12 54.06 -42.92
C GLY A 11 36.44 53.97 -41.55
N ALA A 12 35.79 55.05 -41.13
CA ALA A 12 34.98 55.12 -39.93
C ALA A 12 33.81 54.11 -40.02
N GLY A 13 33.82 53.10 -39.16
CA GLY A 13 32.76 52.10 -39.03
C GLY A 13 32.13 52.17 -37.64
N PHE A 14 30.85 52.52 -37.60
CA PHE A 14 30.00 52.68 -36.43
C PHE A 14 30.20 51.60 -35.36
N ALA A 15 30.49 52.01 -34.12
CA ALA A 15 30.36 51.17 -32.94
C ALA A 15 28.87 50.89 -32.68
N LEU A 16 28.36 49.78 -33.23
CA LEU A 16 27.02 49.29 -32.95
C LEU A 16 27.02 48.68 -31.54
N LEU A 17 26.60 49.48 -30.56
CA LEU A 17 26.35 49.05 -29.18
C LEU A 17 25.22 48.01 -29.19
N GLN A 18 25.55 46.72 -29.22
CA GLN A 18 24.57 45.66 -29.11
C GLN A 18 24.02 45.62 -27.69
N LEU A 19 22.83 46.19 -27.51
CA LEU A 19 21.98 45.98 -26.35
C LEU A 19 21.62 44.50 -26.27
N LEU A 20 22.33 43.75 -25.42
CA LEU A 20 21.88 42.45 -24.94
C LEU A 20 20.64 42.67 -24.08
N ALA A 21 19.46 42.63 -24.70
CA ALA A 21 18.21 42.53 -23.95
C ALA A 21 18.17 41.16 -23.27
N PRO A 22 17.94 41.07 -21.95
CA PRO A 22 17.73 39.79 -21.30
C PRO A 22 16.43 39.19 -21.85
N VAL A 23 16.54 38.16 -22.68
CA VAL A 23 15.40 37.33 -23.07
C VAL A 23 14.94 36.62 -21.81
N THR A 24 13.95 37.20 -21.15
CA THR A 24 13.20 36.51 -20.10
C THR A 24 12.34 35.46 -20.81
N ALA A 25 12.84 34.24 -20.92
CA ALA A 25 12.03 33.10 -21.32
C ALA A 25 10.96 32.93 -20.23
N ARG A 26 9.78 33.51 -20.45
CA ARG A 26 8.60 33.19 -19.64
C ARG A 26 8.38 31.69 -19.80
N PRO A 27 8.36 30.89 -18.71
CA PRO A 27 7.98 29.49 -18.83
C PRO A 27 6.59 29.46 -19.46
N VAL A 28 6.49 28.88 -20.65
CA VAL A 28 5.20 28.63 -21.28
C VAL A 28 4.50 27.63 -20.36
N ALA A 29 3.37 28.04 -19.78
CA ALA A 29 2.54 27.14 -19.01
C ALA A 29 2.18 25.96 -19.92
N ARG A 30 2.70 24.77 -19.60
CA ARG A 30 2.41 23.55 -20.35
C ARG A 30 0.97 23.17 -20.01
N SER A 31 0.04 23.41 -20.94
CA SER A 31 -1.31 22.89 -20.79
C SER A 31 -1.28 21.37 -21.00
N THR A 32 -1.88 20.63 -20.09
CA THR A 32 -2.05 19.18 -20.21
C THR A 32 -3.50 18.84 -20.59
N SER A 33 -3.77 17.59 -20.97
CA SER A 33 -5.14 17.16 -21.22
C SER A 33 -5.97 17.20 -19.95
N SER A 34 -7.28 17.41 -20.07
CA SER A 34 -8.21 17.34 -18.93
C SER A 34 -8.15 15.97 -18.23
N SER A 35 -7.94 14.88 -19.00
CA SER A 35 -7.77 13.53 -18.46
C SER A 35 -6.52 13.38 -17.60
N THR A 36 -5.39 13.94 -18.05
CA THR A 36 -4.13 13.92 -17.28
C THR A 36 -4.29 14.72 -16.00
N LEU A 37 -4.91 15.91 -16.08
CA LEU A 37 -5.12 16.74 -14.90
C LEU A 37 -6.04 16.05 -13.88
N LEU A 38 -7.12 15.41 -14.35
CA LEU A 38 -8.03 14.65 -13.52
C LEU A 38 -7.31 13.46 -12.86
N ALA A 39 -6.46 12.74 -13.59
CA ALA A 39 -5.66 11.64 -13.04
C ALA A 39 -4.71 12.12 -11.93
N LEU A 40 -4.01 13.25 -12.13
CA LEU A 40 -3.13 13.83 -11.11
C LEU A 40 -3.92 14.31 -9.88
N GLN A 41 -5.07 14.95 -10.07
CA GLN A 41 -5.94 15.38 -8.98
C GLN A 41 -6.48 14.20 -8.18
N PHE A 42 -6.88 13.13 -8.88
CA PHE A 42 -7.36 11.91 -8.25
C PHE A 42 -6.24 11.22 -7.45
N ALA A 43 -5.06 11.02 -8.05
CA ALA A 43 -3.89 10.50 -7.35
C ALA A 43 -3.58 11.34 -6.10
N ASN A 44 -3.61 12.67 -6.21
CA ASN A 44 -3.36 13.54 -5.07
C ASN A 44 -4.37 13.38 -3.92
N VAL A 45 -5.62 12.99 -4.19
CA VAL A 45 -6.58 12.69 -3.13
C VAL A 45 -6.28 11.34 -2.48
N LEU A 46 -5.80 10.36 -3.23
CA LEU A 46 -5.35 9.08 -2.68
C LEU A 46 -4.13 9.31 -1.76
N GLU A 47 -3.12 10.05 -2.20
CA GLU A 47 -1.95 10.40 -1.36
C GLU A 47 -2.34 11.11 -0.05
N GLN A 48 -3.38 11.96 -0.10
CA GLN A 48 -3.92 12.62 1.09
C GLN A 48 -4.61 11.62 2.04
N LEU A 49 -5.31 10.61 1.50
CA LEU A 49 -5.88 9.52 2.28
C LEU A 49 -4.77 8.70 2.96
N GLU A 50 -3.71 8.34 2.24
CA GLU A 50 -2.61 7.50 2.75
C GLU A 50 -1.82 8.24 3.83
N SER A 51 -1.40 9.48 3.54
CA SER A 51 -0.73 10.34 4.52
C SER A 51 -1.57 10.59 5.76
N THR A 52 -2.90 10.76 5.62
CA THR A 52 -3.82 10.87 6.76
C THR A 52 -3.90 9.57 7.56
N PHE A 53 -3.99 8.42 6.87
CA PHE A 53 -4.01 7.11 7.50
C PHE A 53 -2.76 6.88 8.36
N TYR A 54 -1.57 7.09 7.80
CA TYR A 54 -0.32 6.87 8.54
C TYR A 54 -0.10 7.88 9.66
N ALA A 55 -0.44 9.16 9.45
CA ALA A 55 -0.38 10.16 10.50
C ALA A 55 -1.22 9.75 11.72
N GLN A 56 -2.47 9.32 11.48
CA GLN A 56 -3.36 8.87 12.55
C GLN A 56 -2.91 7.55 13.17
N ALA A 57 -2.37 6.60 12.38
CA ALA A 57 -1.84 5.35 12.89
C ALA A 57 -0.64 5.56 13.84
N LEU A 58 0.32 6.40 13.43
CA LEU A 58 1.51 6.75 14.22
C LEU A 58 1.17 7.57 15.47
N GLN A 59 0.08 8.33 15.44
CA GLN A 59 -0.43 9.02 16.63
C GLN A 59 -1.14 8.06 17.60
N LYS A 60 -1.83 7.05 17.08
CA LYS A 60 -2.69 6.16 17.87
C LYS A 60 -1.92 5.06 18.58
N PHE A 61 -0.98 4.40 17.89
CA PHE A 61 -0.30 3.21 18.41
C PHE A 61 1.08 3.53 18.96
N ASN A 62 1.43 2.90 20.08
CA ASN A 62 2.73 3.01 20.72
C ASN A 62 3.47 1.66 20.69
N GLN A 63 4.73 1.63 21.17
CA GLN A 63 5.57 0.43 21.14
C GLN A 63 4.94 -0.81 21.82
N SER A 64 4.16 -0.62 22.88
CA SER A 64 3.52 -1.73 23.58
C SER A 64 2.43 -2.39 22.73
N ASP A 65 1.72 -1.64 21.89
CA ASP A 65 0.70 -2.17 20.98
C ASP A 65 1.35 -3.08 19.91
N PHE A 66 2.49 -2.67 19.35
CA PHE A 66 3.25 -3.51 18.41
C PHE A 66 3.82 -4.77 19.07
N THR A 67 4.30 -4.65 20.31
CA THR A 67 4.76 -5.81 21.08
C THR A 67 3.60 -6.78 21.34
N ALA A 68 2.43 -6.26 21.72
CA ALA A 68 1.22 -7.05 21.92
C ALA A 68 0.71 -7.71 20.62
N ALA A 69 0.96 -7.08 19.48
CA ALA A 69 0.66 -7.64 18.16
C ALA A 69 1.66 -8.73 17.70
N GLY A 70 2.64 -9.08 18.53
CA GLY A 70 3.57 -10.20 18.28
C GLY A 70 4.78 -9.84 17.41
N PHE A 71 5.12 -8.57 17.26
CA PHE A 71 6.38 -8.19 16.62
C PHE A 71 7.58 -8.53 17.51
N ALA A 72 8.65 -9.09 16.91
CA ALA A 72 9.90 -9.39 17.62
C ALA A 72 10.53 -8.14 18.26
N SER A 73 10.34 -6.99 17.60
CA SER A 73 10.71 -5.68 18.09
C SER A 73 9.71 -4.67 17.54
N ALA A 74 9.16 -3.82 18.41
CA ALA A 74 8.29 -2.72 17.99
C ALA A 74 8.97 -1.74 17.02
N GLN A 75 10.31 -1.67 17.03
CA GLN A 75 11.06 -0.80 16.14
C GLN A 75 11.00 -1.25 14.67
N ILE A 76 10.84 -2.56 14.41
CA ILE A 76 10.72 -3.10 13.05
C ILE A 76 9.55 -2.44 12.30
N PRO A 77 8.29 -2.54 12.77
CA PRO A 77 7.17 -1.89 12.08
C PRO A 77 7.23 -0.36 12.20
N LEU A 78 7.59 0.21 13.36
CA LEU A 78 7.58 1.66 13.55
C LEU A 78 8.48 2.41 12.58
N GLN A 79 9.69 1.89 12.34
CA GLN A 79 10.61 2.49 11.38
C GLN A 79 10.02 2.52 9.96
N GLN A 80 9.36 1.43 9.56
CA GLN A 80 8.78 1.34 8.21
C GLN A 80 7.57 2.26 8.08
N PHE A 81 6.66 2.28 9.06
CA PHE A 81 5.51 3.19 9.04
C PHE A 81 5.91 4.67 9.03
N GLN A 82 6.99 5.04 9.72
CA GLN A 82 7.54 6.40 9.67
C GLN A 82 8.14 6.74 8.30
N ALA A 83 8.83 5.80 7.68
CA ALA A 83 9.40 5.98 6.34
C ALA A 83 8.28 6.16 5.30
N ILE A 84 7.30 5.24 5.30
CA ILE A 84 6.14 5.29 4.40
C ILE A 84 5.40 6.63 4.58
N PHE A 85 5.05 7.02 5.81
CA PHE A 85 4.39 8.30 6.08
C PHE A 85 5.13 9.51 5.47
N LYS A 86 6.47 9.52 5.53
CA LYS A 86 7.29 10.58 4.97
C LYS A 86 7.21 10.60 3.44
N ASP A 87 7.23 9.43 2.83
CA ASP A 87 7.14 9.27 1.38
C ASP A 87 5.74 9.69 0.89
N GLU A 88 4.64 9.23 1.51
CA GLU A 88 3.25 9.65 1.21
C GLU A 88 3.04 11.16 1.34
N SER A 89 3.63 11.78 2.37
CA SER A 89 3.58 13.24 2.56
C SER A 89 4.33 13.98 1.44
N THR A 90 5.44 13.39 0.97
CA THR A 90 6.25 13.94 -0.13
C THR A 90 5.52 13.78 -1.47
N HIS A 91 4.89 12.64 -1.71
CA HIS A 91 4.07 12.38 -2.90
C HIS A 91 2.89 13.36 -2.97
N THR A 92 2.16 13.52 -1.87
CA THR A 92 1.09 14.52 -1.72
C THR A 92 1.53 15.93 -2.16
N THR A 93 2.61 16.46 -1.56
CA THR A 93 3.07 17.83 -1.82
C THR A 93 3.67 17.99 -3.23
N THR A 94 4.29 16.94 -3.76
CA THR A 94 4.83 16.91 -5.12
C THR A 94 3.71 16.98 -6.15
N LEU A 95 2.65 16.17 -6.00
CA LEU A 95 1.49 16.21 -6.88
C LEU A 95 0.76 17.55 -6.81
N GLN A 96 0.60 18.12 -5.62
CA GLN A 96 0.02 19.47 -5.47
C GLN A 96 0.79 20.51 -6.27
N SER A 97 2.12 20.47 -6.19
CA SER A 97 3.00 21.37 -6.95
C SER A 97 2.88 21.16 -8.45
N ALA A 98 2.83 19.91 -8.90
CA ALA A 98 2.66 19.56 -10.32
C ALA A 98 1.30 20.02 -10.87
N ILE A 99 0.21 19.74 -10.15
CA ILE A 99 -1.16 20.16 -10.50
C ILE A 99 -1.21 21.68 -10.69
N ASN A 100 -0.70 22.45 -9.72
CA ASN A 100 -0.69 23.91 -9.79
C ASN A 100 0.17 24.43 -10.95
N SER A 101 1.33 23.81 -11.20
CA SER A 101 2.23 24.19 -12.29
C SER A 101 1.63 23.93 -13.69
N LEU A 102 0.74 22.95 -13.80
CA LEU A 102 -0.02 22.64 -15.02
C LEU A 102 -1.30 23.48 -15.16
N GLY A 103 -1.52 24.46 -14.27
CA GLY A 103 -2.69 25.34 -14.28
C GLY A 103 -3.96 24.72 -13.69
N GLY A 104 -3.84 23.57 -13.04
CA GLY A 104 -4.93 22.93 -12.33
C GLY A 104 -5.15 23.47 -10.92
N LYS A 105 -6.15 22.90 -10.23
CA LYS A 105 -6.43 23.19 -8.82
C LYS A 105 -6.34 21.91 -8.01
N THR A 106 -5.66 21.96 -6.88
CA THR A 106 -5.60 20.84 -5.93
C THR A 106 -6.94 20.65 -5.23
N VAL A 107 -7.34 19.40 -5.02
CA VAL A 107 -8.55 19.08 -4.24
C VAL A 107 -8.13 18.95 -2.77
N SER A 108 -8.55 19.88 -1.92
CA SER A 108 -8.11 19.98 -0.52
C SER A 108 -9.24 19.95 0.52
N ASN A 109 -10.49 19.86 0.08
CA ASN A 109 -11.67 19.82 0.96
C ASN A 109 -12.15 18.40 1.28
N CYS A 110 -11.38 17.37 0.91
CA CYS A 110 -11.71 16.01 1.25
C CYS A 110 -11.54 15.76 2.76
N THR A 111 -12.38 14.89 3.31
CA THR A 111 -12.27 14.34 4.66
C THR A 111 -12.08 12.83 4.57
N PHE A 112 -11.15 12.30 5.35
CA PHE A 112 -10.76 10.89 5.34
C PHE A 112 -11.13 10.19 6.64
N ASN A 113 -12.05 9.23 6.58
CA ASN A 113 -12.48 8.47 7.76
C ASN A 113 -11.78 7.11 7.83
N VAL A 114 -10.68 7.05 8.56
CA VAL A 114 -9.84 5.86 8.71
C VAL A 114 -9.96 5.19 10.08
N ALA A 115 -10.84 5.68 10.96
CA ALA A 115 -10.90 5.23 12.35
C ALA A 115 -11.16 3.72 12.50
N SER A 116 -11.99 3.15 11.61
CA SER A 116 -12.28 1.71 11.59
C SER A 116 -11.10 0.85 11.13
N LEU A 117 -10.11 1.45 10.46
CA LEU A 117 -8.90 0.78 10.01
C LEU A 117 -7.82 0.74 11.11
N LEU A 118 -8.04 1.47 12.20
CA LEU A 118 -7.07 1.68 13.27
C LEU A 118 -7.56 1.10 14.61
N THR A 119 -8.31 0.00 14.61
CA THR A 119 -8.84 -0.61 15.85
C THR A 119 -7.75 -1.24 16.70
N ASP A 120 -6.81 -1.93 16.05
CA ASP A 120 -5.64 -2.57 16.63
C ASP A 120 -4.51 -2.64 15.59
N VAL A 121 -3.30 -2.97 16.02
CA VAL A 121 -2.12 -3.03 15.14
C VAL A 121 -2.28 -4.07 14.02
N PRO A 122 -2.76 -5.32 14.25
CA PRO A 122 -3.02 -6.26 13.16
C PRO A 122 -3.99 -5.72 12.09
N THR A 123 -5.06 -5.05 12.51
CA THR A 123 -6.03 -4.43 11.63
C THR A 123 -5.38 -3.28 10.85
N MET A 124 -4.61 -2.42 11.51
CA MET A 124 -3.88 -1.34 10.86
C MET A 124 -2.87 -1.85 9.84
N VAL A 125 -2.08 -2.89 10.15
CA VAL A 125 -1.12 -3.49 9.21
C VAL A 125 -1.83 -4.06 7.99
N ALA A 126 -2.95 -4.76 8.17
CA ALA A 126 -3.73 -5.30 7.05
C ALA A 126 -4.36 -4.17 6.20
N ALA A 127 -4.79 -3.08 6.82
CA ALA A 127 -5.33 -1.91 6.11
C ALA A 127 -4.24 -1.18 5.33
N ALA A 128 -3.07 -0.96 5.92
CA ALA A 128 -1.91 -0.37 5.27
C ALA A 128 -1.54 -1.16 4.01
N ARG A 129 -1.43 -2.49 4.14
CA ARG A 129 -1.12 -3.39 3.02
C ARG A 129 -2.13 -3.28 1.87
N LEU A 130 -3.41 -3.09 2.20
CA LEU A 130 -4.47 -2.92 1.21
C LEU A 130 -4.36 -1.54 0.54
N VAL A 131 -4.21 -0.47 1.32
CA VAL A 131 -4.11 0.92 0.83
C VAL A 131 -2.93 1.07 -0.15
N GLU A 132 -1.74 0.60 0.20
CA GLU A 132 -0.57 0.69 -0.71
C GLU A 132 -0.72 -0.16 -1.97
N ASN A 133 -1.39 -1.33 -1.90
CA ASN A 133 -1.66 -2.10 -3.11
C ASN A 133 -2.67 -1.38 -4.03
N VAL A 134 -3.60 -0.62 -3.45
CA VAL A 134 -4.47 0.29 -4.19
C VAL A 134 -3.65 1.43 -4.81
N GLY A 135 -2.70 2.02 -4.08
CA GLY A 135 -1.74 3.01 -4.60
C GLY A 135 -1.00 2.50 -5.84
N VAL A 136 -0.36 1.32 -5.75
CA VAL A 136 0.28 0.65 -6.91
C VAL A 136 -0.67 0.52 -8.09
N SER A 137 -1.87 -0.02 -7.85
CA SER A 137 -2.89 -0.25 -8.89
C SER A 137 -3.37 1.05 -9.53
N ALA A 138 -3.51 2.12 -8.74
CA ALA A 138 -3.95 3.43 -9.18
C ALA A 138 -2.91 4.10 -10.07
N TYR A 139 -1.62 4.07 -9.69
CA TYR A 139 -0.56 4.63 -10.52
C TYR A 139 -0.37 3.85 -11.82
N LEU A 140 -0.39 2.51 -11.77
CA LEU A 140 -0.37 1.69 -12.98
C LEU A 140 -1.51 2.06 -13.93
N GLY A 141 -2.72 2.27 -13.41
CA GLY A 141 -3.86 2.72 -14.20
C GLY A 141 -3.70 4.14 -14.73
N ALA A 142 -3.21 5.07 -13.91
CA ALA A 142 -2.98 6.45 -14.29
C ALA A 142 -1.97 6.59 -15.43
N LEU A 143 -0.95 5.72 -15.51
CA LEU A 143 0.01 5.71 -16.63
C LEU A 143 -0.66 5.51 -18.00
N THR A 144 -1.84 4.88 -18.06
CA THR A 144 -2.62 4.74 -19.31
C THR A 144 -3.34 6.03 -19.73
N LEU A 145 -3.44 7.02 -18.83
CA LEU A 145 -4.16 8.28 -19.02
C LEU A 145 -3.23 9.48 -19.26
N ILE A 146 -1.92 9.30 -19.02
CA ILE A 146 -0.90 10.34 -19.09
C ILE A 146 -0.11 10.20 -20.40
N ASN A 147 -0.32 11.13 -21.34
CA ASN A 147 0.41 11.14 -22.62
C ASN A 147 1.79 11.81 -22.53
N ASP A 148 2.02 12.56 -21.47
CA ASP A 148 3.28 13.29 -21.26
C ASP A 148 4.34 12.35 -20.68
N THR A 149 5.46 12.19 -21.38
CA THR A 149 6.54 11.27 -20.97
C THR A 149 7.23 11.70 -19.67
N VAL A 150 7.29 13.00 -19.38
CA VAL A 150 7.87 13.52 -18.14
C VAL A 150 6.94 13.23 -16.97
N LEU A 151 5.64 13.50 -17.13
CA LEU A 151 4.66 13.22 -16.09
C LEU A 151 4.47 11.71 -15.85
N SER A 152 4.48 10.89 -16.91
CA SER A 152 4.41 9.44 -16.76
C SER A 152 5.67 8.87 -16.11
N THR A 153 6.86 9.39 -16.42
CA THR A 153 8.08 9.02 -15.70
C THR A 153 7.98 9.40 -14.23
N ALA A 154 7.49 10.61 -13.91
CA ALA A 154 7.30 11.04 -12.52
C ALA A 154 6.30 10.13 -11.78
N ALA A 155 5.14 9.83 -12.37
CA ALA A 155 4.17 8.91 -11.82
C ALA A 155 4.75 7.50 -11.61
N ALA A 156 5.56 7.00 -12.55
CA ALA A 156 6.24 5.73 -12.41
C ALA A 156 7.24 5.72 -11.24
N THR A 157 7.92 6.84 -10.94
CA THR A 157 8.80 6.90 -9.77
C THR A 157 8.04 6.71 -8.46
N ILE A 158 6.85 7.31 -8.33
CA ILE A 158 5.98 7.11 -7.15
C ILE A 158 5.51 5.67 -7.08
N MET A 159 4.97 5.12 -8.17
CA MET A 159 4.55 3.72 -8.27
C MET A 159 5.61 2.71 -7.79
N THR A 160 6.89 2.96 -8.08
CA THR A 160 7.97 2.05 -7.61
C THR A 160 8.24 2.14 -6.11
N VAL A 161 7.87 3.25 -5.46
CA VAL A 161 7.96 3.45 -4.01
C VAL A 161 6.77 2.75 -3.33
N GLU A 162 5.55 2.98 -3.82
CA GLU A 162 4.33 2.25 -3.42
C GLU A 162 4.56 0.72 -3.42
N ALA A 163 5.18 0.19 -4.48
CA ALA A 163 5.48 -1.24 -4.58
C ALA A 163 6.47 -1.73 -3.50
N ARG A 164 7.42 -0.89 -3.08
CA ARG A 164 8.34 -1.21 -1.97
C ARG A 164 7.63 -1.15 -0.62
N HIS A 165 6.73 -0.18 -0.43
CA HIS A 165 5.86 -0.13 0.75
C HIS A 165 5.04 -1.41 0.85
N GLN A 166 4.39 -1.81 -0.25
CA GLN A 166 3.63 -3.05 -0.36
C GLN A 166 4.47 -4.28 0.01
N THR A 167 5.71 -4.37 -0.49
CA THR A 167 6.64 -5.46 -0.16
C THR A 167 6.90 -5.55 1.34
N ILE A 168 7.18 -4.41 1.99
CA ILE A 168 7.43 -4.37 3.43
C ILE A 168 6.16 -4.67 4.23
N LEU A 169 5.00 -4.20 3.80
CA LEU A 169 3.74 -4.45 4.49
C LEU A 169 3.28 -5.90 4.37
N ASN A 170 3.61 -6.59 3.28
CA ASN A 170 3.46 -8.05 3.22
C ASN A 170 4.28 -8.74 4.33
N VAL A 171 5.54 -8.33 4.51
CA VAL A 171 6.41 -8.86 5.59
C VAL A 171 5.81 -8.58 6.96
N LEU A 172 5.36 -7.34 7.23
CA LEU A 172 4.74 -6.98 8.51
C LEU A 172 3.38 -7.68 8.74
N ALA A 173 2.68 -8.04 7.67
CA ALA A 173 1.45 -8.84 7.73
C ALA A 173 1.72 -10.33 7.99
N GLY A 174 2.98 -10.78 7.97
CA GLY A 174 3.30 -12.20 8.11
C GLY A 174 3.06 -12.98 6.82
N ALA A 175 3.23 -12.37 5.65
CA ALA A 175 3.00 -12.97 4.34
C ALA A 175 4.30 -13.04 3.50
N THR A 176 4.21 -13.66 2.31
CA THR A 176 5.28 -13.59 1.31
C THR A 176 5.50 -12.15 0.84
N ALA A 177 6.74 -11.68 0.90
CA ALA A 177 7.13 -10.31 0.63
C ALA A 177 6.82 -9.90 -0.82
N ILE A 178 7.06 -10.80 -1.77
CA ILE A 178 6.86 -10.58 -3.22
C ILE A 178 6.01 -11.74 -3.77
N PRO A 179 4.68 -11.71 -3.61
CA PRO A 179 3.84 -12.87 -3.85
C PRO A 179 3.52 -13.12 -5.33
N GLN A 180 3.69 -12.11 -6.20
CA GLN A 180 3.38 -12.17 -7.62
C GLN A 180 4.44 -11.42 -8.43
N ALA A 181 4.60 -11.80 -9.71
CA ALA A 181 5.58 -11.18 -10.61
C ALA A 181 5.06 -9.89 -11.29
N PHE A 182 3.75 -9.66 -11.24
CA PHE A 182 3.09 -8.51 -11.83
C PHE A 182 2.01 -8.01 -10.87
N ASP A 183 1.66 -6.74 -10.98
CA ASP A 183 0.50 -6.14 -10.31
C ASP A 183 -0.65 -5.94 -11.30
N VAL A 184 -1.83 -5.57 -10.80
CA VAL A 184 -3.02 -5.31 -11.61
C VAL A 184 -3.29 -3.81 -11.66
N ALA A 185 -3.36 -3.25 -12.87
CA ALA A 185 -3.75 -1.86 -13.05
C ALA A 185 -5.28 -1.72 -12.86
N LEU A 186 -5.73 -0.71 -12.12
CA LEU A 186 -7.15 -0.39 -11.95
C LEU A 186 -7.49 1.00 -12.47
N ASN A 187 -8.68 1.16 -13.03
CA ASN A 187 -9.18 2.47 -13.43
C ASN A 187 -9.72 3.26 -12.20
N PRO A 188 -9.90 4.59 -12.31
CA PRO A 188 -10.32 5.40 -11.16
C PRO A 188 -11.67 5.00 -10.54
N SER A 189 -12.62 4.50 -11.33
CA SER A 189 -13.92 4.03 -10.83
C SER A 189 -13.78 2.76 -9.98
N GLU A 190 -12.87 1.88 -10.36
CA GLU A 190 -12.52 0.66 -9.61
C GLU A 190 -11.76 0.98 -8.32
N ILE A 191 -10.82 1.92 -8.37
CA ILE A 191 -10.12 2.42 -7.18
C ILE A 191 -11.14 3.01 -6.19
N LEU A 192 -12.11 3.79 -6.66
CA LEU A 192 -13.15 4.35 -5.81
C LEU A 192 -14.12 3.31 -5.24
N ALA A 193 -14.29 2.13 -5.84
CA ALA A 193 -15.02 1.04 -5.20
C ALA A 193 -14.29 0.51 -3.95
N LEU A 194 -12.96 0.59 -3.94
CA LEU A 194 -12.13 0.20 -2.81
C LEU A 194 -12.04 1.30 -1.75
N THR A 195 -11.78 2.55 -2.15
CA THR A 195 -11.45 3.65 -1.22
C THR A 195 -12.57 4.66 -0.99
N GLY A 196 -13.59 4.70 -1.84
CA GLY A 196 -14.62 5.75 -1.82
C GLY A 196 -15.42 5.81 -0.52
N GLY A 197 -15.50 4.71 0.22
CA GLY A 197 -16.10 4.68 1.56
C GLY A 197 -15.31 5.45 2.62
N LEU A 198 -14.03 5.74 2.37
CA LEU A 198 -13.14 6.48 3.26
C LEU A 198 -13.09 7.97 2.93
N ILE A 199 -13.55 8.38 1.74
CA ILE A 199 -13.39 9.74 1.20
C ILE A 199 -14.75 10.45 1.18
N SER A 200 -14.81 11.66 1.72
CA SER A 200 -16.03 12.47 1.74
C SER A 200 -15.71 13.97 1.64
N GLY A 201 -16.73 14.83 1.50
CA GLY A 201 -16.56 16.29 1.55
C GLY A 201 -16.01 16.95 0.28
N CYS A 202 -15.54 16.17 -0.70
CA CYS A 202 -15.03 16.66 -1.98
C CYS A 202 -15.70 15.98 -3.18
N ASN A 203 -15.61 16.63 -4.35
CA ASN A 203 -16.08 16.09 -5.62
C ASN A 203 -14.89 15.75 -6.51
N LEU A 204 -14.76 14.48 -6.87
CA LEU A 204 -13.68 13.97 -7.70
C LEU A 204 -14.03 13.97 -9.19
N GLY A 205 -15.29 14.19 -9.57
CA GLY A 205 -15.74 14.13 -10.96
C GLY A 205 -15.66 12.74 -11.59
N ILE A 206 -15.47 11.70 -10.78
CA ILE A 206 -15.30 10.30 -11.20
C ILE A 206 -16.41 9.48 -10.54
N PRO A 207 -17.28 8.81 -11.33
CA PRO A 207 -18.26 7.90 -10.76
C PRO A 207 -17.56 6.66 -10.21
N ALA A 208 -17.85 6.29 -8.97
CA ALA A 208 -17.36 5.06 -8.38
C ALA A 208 -18.12 3.84 -8.93
N ASN A 209 -17.43 2.71 -9.12
CA ASN A 209 -18.12 1.43 -9.24
C ASN A 209 -18.88 1.13 -7.94
N VAL A 210 -19.96 0.35 -8.03
CA VAL A 210 -20.71 -0.06 -6.84
C VAL A 210 -19.80 -0.95 -5.98
N PRO A 211 -19.55 -0.62 -4.69
CA PRO A 211 -18.63 -1.41 -3.89
C PRO A 211 -19.08 -2.84 -3.66
N LEU A 212 -18.11 -3.74 -3.55
CA LEU A 212 -18.30 -5.15 -3.20
C LEU A 212 -17.58 -5.44 -1.88
N ARG A 213 -18.20 -6.25 -1.02
CA ARG A 213 -17.62 -6.68 0.25
C ARG A 213 -17.61 -8.18 0.36
N VAL A 214 -16.58 -8.72 0.99
CA VAL A 214 -16.52 -10.11 1.40
C VAL A 214 -17.03 -10.24 2.83
N ASN A 215 -17.99 -11.13 3.07
CA ASN A 215 -18.60 -11.35 4.39
C ASN A 215 -17.94 -12.48 5.18
N ASN A 216 -16.99 -13.18 4.58
CA ASN A 216 -16.30 -14.29 5.22
C ASN A 216 -15.58 -13.83 6.49
N SER A 217 -15.62 -14.68 7.51
CA SER A 217 -14.84 -14.50 8.74
C SER A 217 -13.67 -15.48 8.77
N GLY A 218 -12.59 -15.10 9.44
CA GLY A 218 -11.37 -15.89 9.50
C GLY A 218 -10.52 -15.79 8.24
N SER A 219 -9.56 -16.73 8.11
CA SER A 219 -8.59 -16.71 7.02
C SER A 219 -9.21 -17.18 5.70
N ILE A 220 -9.02 -16.37 4.65
CA ILE A 220 -9.40 -16.69 3.28
C ILE A 220 -8.20 -17.32 2.59
N GLN A 221 -8.38 -18.54 2.08
CA GLN A 221 -7.34 -19.33 1.42
C GLN A 221 -7.90 -19.91 0.12
N ALA A 222 -7.03 -20.56 -0.66
CA ALA A 222 -7.47 -21.31 -1.84
C ALA A 222 -8.60 -22.31 -1.48
N GLY A 223 -9.66 -22.33 -2.29
CA GLY A 223 -10.85 -23.16 -2.06
C GLY A 223 -11.87 -22.57 -1.08
N THR A 224 -11.58 -21.47 -0.38
CA THR A 224 -12.59 -20.79 0.45
C THR A 224 -13.74 -20.30 -0.43
N LYS A 225 -14.96 -20.74 -0.13
CA LYS A 225 -16.17 -20.23 -0.79
C LYS A 225 -16.50 -18.83 -0.27
N LEU A 226 -16.51 -17.85 -1.16
CA LEU A 226 -16.75 -16.45 -0.83
C LEU A 226 -18.25 -16.13 -0.81
N THR A 227 -18.61 -15.25 0.11
CA THR A 227 -19.94 -14.65 0.22
C THR A 227 -19.82 -13.15 0.22
N PHE A 228 -20.76 -12.47 -0.43
CA PHE A 228 -20.63 -11.04 -0.70
C PHE A 228 -21.82 -10.22 -0.22
N THR A 229 -21.54 -8.96 0.10
CA THR A 229 -22.56 -7.90 0.24
C THR A 229 -22.27 -6.77 -0.74
N SER A 230 -23.29 -6.32 -1.46
CA SER A 230 -23.24 -5.11 -2.28
C SER A 230 -24.65 -4.59 -2.52
N ALA A 231 -24.81 -3.28 -2.68
CA ALA A 231 -26.10 -2.67 -3.02
C ALA A 231 -26.63 -3.13 -4.39
N ALA A 232 -25.74 -3.58 -5.29
CA ALA A 232 -26.13 -4.15 -6.58
C ALA A 232 -26.63 -5.61 -6.48
N LEU A 233 -26.36 -6.30 -5.37
CA LEU A 233 -26.82 -7.67 -5.12
C LEU A 233 -28.16 -7.69 -4.37
N ASN A 234 -29.15 -7.01 -4.94
CA ASN A 234 -30.48 -6.79 -4.34
C ASN A 234 -31.59 -7.69 -4.92
N GLY A 235 -31.23 -8.65 -5.78
CA GLY A 235 -32.17 -9.58 -6.43
C GLY A 235 -32.74 -9.10 -7.77
N THR A 236 -32.38 -7.90 -8.25
CA THR A 236 -32.81 -7.41 -9.57
C THR A 236 -32.24 -8.25 -10.73
N ILE A 237 -31.00 -8.71 -10.58
CA ILE A 237 -30.36 -9.65 -11.52
C ILE A 237 -30.37 -11.04 -10.85
N PRO A 238 -30.93 -12.08 -11.48
CA PRO A 238 -30.88 -13.44 -10.96
C PRO A 238 -29.44 -13.88 -10.69
N ILE A 239 -29.21 -14.58 -9.56
CA ILE A 239 -27.85 -15.00 -9.18
C ILE A 239 -27.18 -15.89 -10.22
N GLU A 240 -27.95 -16.63 -11.02
CA GLU A 240 -27.45 -17.52 -12.08
C GLU A 240 -26.96 -16.75 -13.32
N GLU A 241 -27.33 -15.48 -13.46
CA GLU A 241 -26.81 -14.57 -14.50
C GLU A 241 -25.56 -13.81 -14.03
N LEU A 242 -25.20 -13.96 -12.75
CA LEU A 242 -24.04 -13.31 -12.16
C LEU A 242 -22.86 -14.26 -12.10
N SER A 243 -21.69 -13.74 -12.44
CA SER A 243 -20.41 -14.43 -12.30
C SER A 243 -19.52 -13.64 -11.35
N CYS A 244 -18.71 -14.34 -10.56
CA CYS A 244 -17.57 -13.72 -9.90
C CYS A 244 -16.31 -13.89 -10.76
N GLN A 245 -15.49 -12.85 -10.78
CA GLN A 245 -14.30 -12.76 -11.62
C GLN A 245 -13.10 -12.52 -10.71
N PHE A 246 -12.18 -13.47 -10.67
CA PHE A 246 -10.95 -13.40 -9.90
C PHE A 246 -9.80 -12.90 -10.77
N LEU A 247 -9.30 -11.69 -10.50
CA LEU A 247 -8.20 -11.09 -11.24
C LEU A 247 -6.98 -10.92 -10.33
N ALA A 248 -5.86 -11.52 -10.72
CA ALA A 248 -4.59 -11.41 -10.02
C ALA A 248 -3.48 -11.07 -11.01
N GLY A 249 -2.38 -10.52 -10.50
CA GLY A 249 -1.22 -10.19 -11.29
C GLY A 249 -0.62 -11.43 -11.96
N GLY A 250 -0.23 -11.26 -13.22
CA GLY A 250 0.36 -12.33 -14.04
C GLY A 250 -0.65 -13.19 -14.80
N PHE A 251 -1.95 -13.07 -14.53
CA PHE A 251 -2.99 -13.65 -15.39
C PHE A 251 -3.39 -12.65 -16.48
N PRO A 252 -3.53 -13.07 -17.75
CA PRO A 252 -3.96 -12.18 -18.84
C PRO A 252 -5.47 -11.84 -18.77
N VAL A 253 -6.26 -12.69 -18.11
CA VAL A 253 -7.70 -12.54 -17.91
C VAL A 253 -8.10 -13.09 -16.54
N ALA A 254 -9.27 -12.69 -16.04
CA ALA A 254 -9.84 -13.18 -14.79
C ALA A 254 -10.23 -14.66 -14.88
N ILE A 255 -10.23 -15.34 -13.74
CA ILE A 255 -10.85 -16.65 -13.58
C ILE A 255 -12.32 -16.43 -13.28
N SER A 256 -13.19 -16.75 -14.24
CA SER A 256 -14.65 -16.60 -14.11
C SER A 256 -15.29 -17.84 -13.49
N GLN A 257 -16.20 -17.63 -12.54
CA GLN A 257 -17.02 -18.67 -11.92
C GLN A 257 -18.46 -18.18 -11.72
N PRO A 258 -19.47 -19.05 -11.71
CA PRO A 258 -20.83 -18.67 -11.29
C PRO A 258 -20.81 -18.09 -9.87
N LEU A 259 -21.57 -17.00 -9.64
CA LEU A 259 -21.58 -16.34 -8.33
C LEU A 259 -22.05 -17.30 -7.20
N SER A 260 -22.95 -18.23 -7.51
CA SER A 260 -23.45 -19.27 -6.60
C SER A 260 -22.36 -20.26 -6.12
N ASN A 261 -21.24 -20.36 -6.85
CA ASN A 261 -20.11 -21.23 -6.53
C ASN A 261 -18.76 -20.51 -6.49
N CYS A 262 -18.77 -19.22 -6.12
CA CYS A 262 -17.57 -18.40 -6.10
C CYS A 262 -16.55 -18.86 -5.05
N SER A 263 -15.48 -19.54 -5.48
CA SER A 263 -14.47 -20.11 -4.58
C SER A 263 -13.07 -19.64 -5.01
N VAL A 264 -12.27 -19.22 -4.03
CA VAL A 264 -10.91 -18.71 -4.28
C VAL A 264 -10.12 -19.73 -5.12
N PRO A 265 -9.57 -19.33 -6.28
CA PRO A 265 -8.83 -20.24 -7.15
C PRO A 265 -7.59 -20.83 -6.48
N ALA A 266 -7.23 -22.05 -6.87
CA ALA A 266 -5.96 -22.65 -6.50
C ALA A 266 -4.78 -21.90 -7.16
N ASN A 267 -3.58 -22.04 -6.59
CA ASN A 267 -2.33 -21.49 -7.12
C ASN A 267 -2.29 -19.95 -7.25
N VAL A 268 -3.12 -19.23 -6.49
CA VAL A 268 -3.03 -17.78 -6.34
C VAL A 268 -2.43 -17.47 -4.96
N THR A 269 -1.47 -16.55 -4.91
CA THR A 269 -0.87 -16.03 -3.67
C THR A 269 -0.76 -14.51 -3.79
N GLY A 270 -0.94 -13.77 -2.70
CA GLY A 270 -0.87 -12.31 -2.70
C GLY A 270 -2.21 -11.62 -3.03
N PRO A 271 -2.18 -10.39 -3.60
CA PRO A 271 -3.39 -9.63 -3.89
C PRO A 271 -4.24 -10.32 -4.95
N LEU A 272 -5.55 -10.38 -4.69
CA LEU A 272 -6.54 -10.96 -5.57
C LEU A 272 -7.78 -10.05 -5.58
N LEU A 273 -8.08 -9.49 -6.74
CA LEU A 273 -9.26 -8.67 -6.97
C LEU A 273 -10.44 -9.58 -7.31
N VAL A 274 -11.59 -9.28 -6.73
CA VAL A 274 -12.84 -9.98 -7.01
C VAL A 274 -13.87 -8.98 -7.51
N PHE A 275 -14.42 -9.24 -8.68
CA PHE A 275 -15.53 -8.48 -9.27
C PHE A 275 -16.76 -9.37 -9.35
N VAL A 276 -17.94 -8.75 -9.37
CA VAL A 276 -19.17 -9.41 -9.81
C VAL A 276 -19.59 -8.82 -11.14
N THR A 277 -19.84 -9.68 -12.13
CA THR A 277 -20.26 -9.30 -13.48
C THR A 277 -21.59 -9.95 -13.84
N ASN A 278 -22.34 -9.37 -14.77
CA ASN A 278 -23.52 -9.97 -15.41
C ASN A 278 -23.17 -10.77 -16.68
N SER A 279 -21.93 -11.26 -16.75
CA SER A 279 -21.37 -11.98 -17.88
C SER A 279 -20.34 -12.99 -17.36
N SER A 280 -20.34 -14.19 -17.95
CA SER A 280 -19.33 -15.23 -17.70
C SER A 280 -18.06 -15.05 -18.53
N GLN A 281 -18.01 -14.05 -19.42
CA GLN A 281 -16.80 -13.73 -20.16
C GLN A 281 -15.71 -13.26 -19.18
N PRO A 282 -14.52 -13.88 -19.18
CA PRO A 282 -13.39 -13.41 -18.38
C PRO A 282 -13.04 -11.94 -18.63
N LEU A 283 -12.92 -11.16 -17.56
CA LEU A 283 -12.42 -9.78 -17.67
C LEU A 283 -10.95 -9.77 -18.09
N ALA A 284 -10.58 -8.95 -19.06
CA ALA A 284 -9.18 -8.78 -19.45
C ALA A 284 -8.38 -8.10 -18.33
N ASN A 285 -7.15 -8.57 -18.06
CA ASN A 285 -6.19 -7.89 -17.20
C ASN A 285 -5.50 -6.73 -17.95
N ASN A 286 -6.33 -5.83 -18.49
CA ASN A 286 -5.90 -4.69 -19.26
C ASN A 286 -7.03 -3.66 -19.21
N ILE A 287 -6.79 -2.51 -18.58
CA ILE A 287 -7.78 -1.45 -18.41
C ILE A 287 -8.40 -0.99 -19.75
N ARG A 288 -7.63 -1.04 -20.84
CA ARG A 288 -8.11 -0.60 -22.16
C ARG A 288 -9.13 -1.57 -22.76
N ASP A 289 -8.94 -2.87 -22.54
CA ASP A 289 -9.70 -3.93 -23.21
C ASP A 289 -10.70 -4.64 -22.26
N ALA A 290 -10.68 -4.29 -20.96
CA ALA A 290 -11.59 -4.84 -19.96
C ALA A 290 -13.04 -4.47 -20.26
N ALA A 291 -13.94 -5.47 -20.20
CA ALA A 291 -15.37 -5.30 -20.44
C ALA A 291 -16.07 -4.65 -19.22
N THR A 292 -15.70 -3.41 -18.89
CA THR A 292 -16.13 -2.68 -17.68
C THR A 292 -17.64 -2.48 -17.59
N SER A 293 -18.35 -2.44 -18.73
CA SER A 293 -19.82 -2.37 -18.78
C SER A 293 -20.54 -3.60 -18.22
N THR A 294 -19.82 -4.72 -18.06
CA THR A 294 -20.37 -5.94 -17.45
C THR A 294 -20.22 -5.97 -15.93
N ILE A 295 -19.42 -5.06 -15.36
CA ILE A 295 -19.16 -4.99 -13.91
C ILE A 295 -20.42 -4.49 -13.21
N VAL A 296 -20.98 -5.34 -12.35
CA VAL A 296 -22.15 -5.04 -11.51
C VAL A 296 -21.70 -4.47 -10.17
N ALA A 297 -20.63 -5.03 -9.60
CA ALA A 297 -20.02 -4.54 -8.37
C ALA A 297 -18.53 -4.89 -8.29
N GLY A 298 -17.79 -4.06 -7.55
CA GLY A 298 -16.39 -4.25 -7.24
C GLY A 298 -15.42 -3.37 -8.03
N PRO A 299 -14.11 -3.63 -7.90
CA PRO A 299 -13.56 -4.78 -7.20
C PRO A 299 -13.70 -4.69 -5.68
N THR A 300 -13.53 -5.84 -5.03
CA THR A 300 -13.03 -5.94 -3.66
C THR A 300 -11.64 -6.58 -3.72
N LEU A 301 -10.75 -6.23 -2.79
CA LEU A 301 -9.38 -6.76 -2.75
C LEU A 301 -9.23 -7.67 -1.54
N ILE A 302 -8.77 -8.90 -1.78
CA ILE A 302 -8.40 -9.86 -0.73
C ILE A 302 -6.95 -10.28 -0.92
N PHE A 303 -6.31 -10.74 0.16
CA PHE A 303 -4.96 -11.30 0.12
C PHE A 303 -5.01 -12.80 0.41
N ILE A 304 -4.34 -13.58 -0.42
CA ILE A 304 -4.19 -15.03 -0.25
C ILE A 304 -2.78 -15.33 0.23
N ASP A 305 -2.62 -15.54 1.54
CA ASP A 305 -1.32 -15.74 2.18
C ASP A 305 -1.09 -17.22 2.49
N ASN A 306 -0.68 -17.95 1.45
CA ASN A 306 -0.47 -19.41 1.56
C ASN A 306 0.91 -19.78 2.13
N GLN A 307 1.83 -18.81 2.21
CA GLN A 307 3.23 -19.01 2.61
C GLN A 307 3.72 -17.79 3.39
N GLN A 308 4.70 -18.01 4.27
CA GLN A 308 5.39 -16.95 5.01
C GLN A 308 6.87 -17.03 4.71
N ASP A 309 7.47 -15.89 4.37
CA ASP A 309 8.91 -15.83 4.15
C ASP A 309 9.66 -15.81 5.49
N ALA A 310 10.91 -16.27 5.48
CA ALA A 310 11.77 -16.23 6.67
C ALA A 310 11.88 -14.83 7.29
N LEU A 311 11.85 -13.78 6.46
CA LEU A 311 11.87 -12.39 6.92
C LEU A 311 10.58 -12.01 7.67
N ALA A 312 9.42 -12.48 7.20
CA ALA A 312 8.13 -12.26 7.84
C ALA A 312 8.08 -12.98 9.21
N ILE A 313 8.58 -14.21 9.26
CA ILE A 313 8.72 -14.99 10.49
C ILE A 313 9.67 -14.27 11.48
N ALA A 314 10.77 -13.71 10.99
CA ALA A 314 11.71 -12.95 11.82
C ALA A 314 11.10 -11.66 12.37
N ALA A 315 10.27 -10.97 11.57
CA ALA A 315 9.60 -9.73 11.98
C ALA A 315 8.52 -9.98 13.04
N ARG A 316 7.75 -11.07 12.90
CA ARG A 316 6.70 -11.46 13.85
C ARG A 316 6.72 -12.96 14.16
N PRO A 317 7.61 -13.41 15.07
CA PRO A 317 7.70 -14.79 15.47
C PRO A 317 6.36 -15.25 16.08
N GLY A 318 5.87 -16.43 15.67
CA GLY A 318 4.64 -17.01 16.22
C GLY A 318 3.37 -16.71 15.42
N LEU A 319 3.44 -15.95 14.32
CA LEU A 319 2.35 -15.84 13.33
C LEU A 319 2.13 -17.11 12.48
N ASN A 320 2.76 -18.23 12.86
CA ASN A 320 2.96 -19.39 12.02
C ASN A 320 1.63 -19.95 11.51
N SER A 321 1.35 -19.73 10.22
CA SER A 321 0.38 -20.50 9.45
C SER A 321 1.06 -21.78 8.97
N THR A 322 1.53 -22.60 9.90
CA THR A 322 1.89 -23.98 9.56
C THR A 322 0.66 -24.85 9.77
N VAL A 323 0.26 -25.53 8.69
CA VAL A 323 -0.43 -26.83 8.76
C VAL A 323 0.09 -27.60 9.98
N ALA A 324 -0.67 -27.66 11.06
CA ALA A 324 -0.26 -28.35 12.27
C ALA A 324 -0.62 -29.84 12.15
N PRO A 325 0.31 -30.79 12.35
CA PRO A 325 -0.07 -32.05 12.94
C PRO A 325 -0.30 -31.79 14.43
N SER A 326 -1.57 -31.76 14.83
CA SER A 326 -2.07 -32.02 16.20
C SER A 326 -1.21 -31.53 17.37
N GLY A 327 -1.49 -30.32 17.88
CA GLY A 327 -0.98 -29.83 19.16
C GLY A 327 -1.69 -28.55 19.59
N THR A 328 -2.25 -28.54 20.80
CA THR A 328 -3.06 -27.46 21.38
C THR A 328 -2.20 -26.25 21.76
N SER A 329 -2.21 -25.23 20.90
CA SER A 329 -1.86 -23.84 21.26
C SER A 329 -2.80 -22.90 20.50
N ASN A 330 -3.40 -21.93 21.20
CA ASN A 330 -4.29 -20.92 20.60
C ASN A 330 -3.58 -20.22 19.43
N PRO A 331 -4.11 -20.31 18.19
CA PRO A 331 -3.51 -19.61 17.06
C PRO A 331 -3.83 -18.11 17.13
N ILE A 332 -2.80 -17.27 16.98
CA ILE A 332 -2.98 -15.87 16.64
C ILE A 332 -3.33 -15.85 15.14
N THR A 333 -4.63 -15.81 14.85
CA THR A 333 -5.19 -15.79 13.50
C THR A 333 -4.74 -14.54 12.75
N SER A 334 -4.05 -14.72 11.63
CA SER A 334 -3.33 -13.65 10.92
C SER A 334 -3.89 -13.34 9.54
N SER A 335 -5.20 -13.39 9.40
CA SER A 335 -5.84 -12.86 8.20
C SER A 335 -7.17 -12.25 8.60
N THR A 336 -7.14 -11.00 9.06
CA THR A 336 -8.35 -10.19 9.08
C THR A 336 -8.60 -9.75 7.65
N THR A 337 -9.61 -10.31 6.99
CA THR A 337 -10.09 -9.76 5.72
C THR A 337 -10.64 -8.37 6.00
N ILE A 338 -9.86 -7.34 5.66
CA ILE A 338 -10.31 -5.96 5.74
C ILE A 338 -10.92 -5.59 4.40
N THR A 339 -12.19 -5.20 4.43
CA THR A 339 -12.77 -4.45 3.31
C THR A 339 -12.77 -2.97 3.73
N LEU A 340 -12.14 -2.10 2.93
CA LEU A 340 -12.03 -0.67 3.21
C LEU A 340 -13.36 0.10 3.19
N THR A 341 -14.45 -0.54 2.79
CA THR A 341 -15.74 0.13 2.78
C THR A 341 -16.38 0.05 4.18
N PRO A 342 -16.93 1.14 4.76
CA PRO A 342 -17.53 1.14 6.10
C PRO A 342 -19.00 0.70 6.08
N VAL A 343 -19.45 -0.09 7.05
CA VAL A 343 -20.85 -0.55 7.15
C VAL A 343 -21.74 0.68 7.33
N THR A 344 -22.48 1.10 6.29
CA THR A 344 -23.58 2.04 6.48
C THR A 344 -24.73 1.30 7.14
N SER A 345 -24.74 1.27 8.47
CA SER A 345 -25.93 0.94 9.24
C SER A 345 -26.97 2.03 9.01
N SER A 346 -28.05 1.69 8.32
CA SER A 346 -29.23 2.55 8.15
C SER A 346 -29.81 2.89 9.52
N THR A 347 -29.60 4.12 10.00
CA THR A 347 -30.24 4.64 11.20
C THR A 347 -31.70 4.98 10.90
N THR A 348 -32.61 4.06 11.19
CA THR A 348 -34.02 4.39 11.42
C THR A 348 -34.17 4.83 12.87
N SER A 349 -34.44 6.12 13.05
CA SER A 349 -34.78 6.77 14.31
C SER A 349 -36.13 6.26 14.84
N GLY A 350 -36.12 5.68 16.04
CA GLY A 350 -37.29 5.35 16.85
C GLY A 350 -36.92 5.40 18.34
N PRO A 351 -37.80 5.89 19.23
CA PRO A 351 -37.40 6.32 20.57
C PRO A 351 -37.15 5.12 21.48
N VAL A 352 -35.97 5.08 22.11
CA VAL A 352 -35.64 4.09 23.14
C VAL A 352 -35.85 4.73 24.50
N THR A 353 -36.90 4.31 25.19
CA THR A 353 -37.10 4.56 26.62
C THR A 353 -36.06 3.76 27.41
N SER A 354 -35.16 4.49 28.08
CA SER A 354 -34.18 3.94 29.01
C SER A 354 -34.87 3.44 30.28
N THR A 355 -34.72 2.16 30.61
CA THR A 355 -34.87 1.68 31.99
C THR A 355 -33.56 1.04 32.40
N VAL A 356 -32.82 1.78 33.22
CA VAL A 356 -31.62 1.32 33.92
C VAL A 356 -32.07 0.44 35.07
N MET A 357 -31.58 -0.80 35.15
CA MET A 357 -31.52 -1.52 36.43
C MET A 357 -30.11 -2.09 36.62
N SER A 358 -29.37 -1.38 37.46
CA SER A 358 -28.12 -1.82 38.06
C SER A 358 -28.44 -2.70 39.26
N THR A 359 -27.84 -3.88 39.36
CA THR A 359 -27.74 -4.62 40.62
C THR A 359 -26.30 -5.05 40.83
N LEU A 360 -25.61 -4.27 41.65
CA LEU A 360 -24.40 -4.66 42.37
C LEU A 360 -24.82 -5.36 43.66
N THR A 361 -24.08 -6.40 44.07
CA THR A 361 -23.73 -6.65 45.48
C THR A 361 -22.64 -7.75 45.59
N PRO A 362 -21.89 -7.80 46.70
CA PRO A 362 -20.46 -8.12 46.69
C PRO A 362 -20.09 -9.37 47.52
N ALA A 363 -18.80 -9.72 47.49
CA ALA A 363 -17.92 -9.84 48.66
C ALA A 363 -17.04 -11.09 48.75
N THR A 364 -15.83 -10.80 49.25
CA THR A 364 -14.98 -11.57 50.19
C THR A 364 -14.01 -12.65 49.69
N SER A 365 -12.75 -12.26 49.88
CA SER A 365 -11.51 -13.01 49.99
C SER A 365 -11.56 -14.15 51.01
N SER A 366 -10.85 -15.25 50.74
CA SER A 366 -10.03 -15.92 51.76
C SER A 366 -8.95 -16.78 51.11
N ARG A 367 -7.93 -17.04 51.91
CA ARG A 367 -6.54 -17.39 51.61
C ARG A 367 -6.30 -18.83 52.03
N ALA A 368 -5.51 -19.61 51.29
CA ALA A 368 -4.86 -20.80 51.83
C ALA A 368 -3.54 -21.08 51.08
N MET A 369 -2.43 -20.85 51.78
CA MET A 369 -1.13 -21.45 51.48
C MET A 369 -1.11 -22.86 52.09
N SER A 370 -0.62 -23.84 51.35
CA SER A 370 0.04 -25.02 51.90
C SER A 370 1.09 -25.48 50.89
N GLY A 371 2.34 -25.47 51.34
CA GLY A 371 3.48 -25.85 50.53
C GLY A 371 3.71 -27.36 50.52
N THR A 372 4.54 -27.81 49.58
CA THR A 372 5.49 -28.91 49.80
C THR A 372 6.66 -28.71 48.84
N VAL A 373 7.83 -28.44 49.40
CA VAL A 373 9.12 -28.49 48.72
C VAL A 373 9.56 -29.95 48.77
N THR A 374 9.90 -30.54 47.62
CA THR A 374 10.63 -31.82 47.58
C THR A 374 11.91 -31.61 46.77
N LEU A 375 13.04 -31.58 47.48
CA LEU A 375 14.38 -31.77 46.94
C LEU A 375 14.66 -33.27 46.89
N THR A 376 15.27 -33.76 45.81
CA THR A 376 15.96 -35.05 45.82
C THR A 376 17.29 -34.89 45.08
N MET A 377 18.36 -35.27 45.76
CA MET A 377 19.74 -35.35 45.24
C MET A 377 20.22 -36.81 45.25
N ALA A 378 21.26 -37.05 44.42
CA ALA A 378 22.21 -38.18 44.41
C ALA A 378 21.73 -39.49 43.75
N SER A 379 22.54 -40.28 43.01
CA SER A 379 23.96 -40.23 42.62
C SER A 379 24.31 -41.41 41.66
N THR A 380 25.23 -41.16 40.72
CA THR A 380 26.31 -42.03 40.18
C THR A 380 26.10 -43.51 39.83
N SER A 381 26.42 -43.87 38.57
CA SER A 381 27.38 -44.94 38.23
C SER A 381 27.80 -44.93 36.74
N THR A 382 29.08 -44.65 36.46
CA THR A 382 29.87 -45.10 35.28
C THR A 382 30.56 -46.45 35.63
N PRO A 383 31.32 -47.18 34.75
CA PRO A 383 31.92 -46.80 33.45
C PRO A 383 31.92 -47.89 32.34
N ALA A 384 32.21 -47.49 31.09
CA ALA A 384 33.07 -48.22 30.15
C ALA A 384 33.48 -47.33 28.96
N THR A 385 34.71 -47.54 28.49
CA THR A 385 35.59 -46.65 27.70
C THR A 385 35.78 -47.09 26.24
N LEU A 386 36.50 -46.24 25.48
CA LEU A 386 37.00 -46.28 24.09
C LEU A 386 36.05 -45.69 23.02
N SER A 387 36.44 -44.75 22.14
CA SER A 387 37.75 -44.12 21.89
C SER A 387 37.60 -42.89 20.96
N LYS A 388 38.19 -41.77 21.40
CA LYS A 388 39.01 -40.77 20.68
C LYS A 388 38.72 -40.45 19.19
N ALA A 389 38.23 -39.23 18.94
CA ALA A 389 38.55 -38.44 17.74
C ALA A 389 38.50 -36.93 18.09
N ALA A 390 39.35 -36.15 17.45
CA ALA A 390 39.91 -34.89 17.91
C ALA A 390 38.98 -33.67 17.85
N SER A 391 39.23 -32.75 18.78
CA SER A 391 38.72 -31.40 18.89
C SER A 391 39.19 -30.48 17.76
N VAL A 392 38.27 -29.75 17.14
CA VAL A 392 38.56 -28.47 16.47
C VAL A 392 37.73 -27.40 17.17
N THR A 393 38.38 -26.61 18.01
CA THR A 393 37.78 -25.44 18.67
C THR A 393 38.20 -24.21 17.88
N SER A 394 37.29 -23.67 17.07
CA SER A 394 37.49 -22.36 16.45
C SER A 394 37.09 -21.29 17.47
N THR A 395 38.07 -20.66 18.09
CA THR A 395 37.90 -19.50 18.95
C THR A 395 37.59 -18.29 18.06
N VAL A 396 36.36 -17.80 18.07
CA VAL A 396 36.02 -16.50 17.46
C VAL A 396 36.27 -15.43 18.51
N THR A 397 37.39 -14.72 18.38
CA THR A 397 37.67 -13.52 19.16
C THR A 397 36.80 -12.39 18.62
N ILE A 398 35.74 -12.02 19.35
CA ILE A 398 34.98 -10.80 19.08
C ILE A 398 35.79 -9.62 19.64
N VAL A 399 36.41 -8.86 18.74
CA VAL A 399 36.94 -7.54 19.07
C VAL A 399 35.75 -6.58 19.17
N PRO A 400 35.51 -5.91 20.31
CA PRO A 400 34.44 -4.93 20.41
C PRO A 400 34.89 -3.67 19.65
N THR A 401 34.52 -3.56 18.38
CA THR A 401 34.53 -2.26 17.70
C THR A 401 33.35 -1.46 18.24
N THR A 402 33.65 -0.43 19.02
CA THR A 402 32.71 0.66 19.30
C THR A 402 32.25 1.23 17.96
N VAL A 403 31.00 0.97 17.58
CA VAL A 403 30.37 1.62 16.44
C VAL A 403 30.17 3.07 16.84
N SER A 404 30.90 3.98 16.20
CA SER A 404 30.62 5.41 16.31
C SER A 404 29.23 5.67 15.74
N ASN A 405 28.33 6.19 16.56
CA ASN A 405 26.98 6.62 16.16
C ASN A 405 27.03 7.91 15.33
N ASP A 406 27.76 7.90 14.23
CA ASP A 406 27.84 9.03 13.30
C ASP A 406 27.20 8.63 11.97
N TRP A 407 25.92 8.24 12.04
CA TRP A 407 25.04 8.27 10.87
C TRP A 407 24.51 9.69 10.70
N THR A 408 25.39 10.61 10.30
CA THR A 408 24.93 11.77 9.54
C THR A 408 24.59 11.28 8.13
N ALA A 409 23.42 10.67 7.99
CA ALA A 409 22.82 10.47 6.69
C ALA A 409 22.62 11.86 6.08
N VAL A 410 23.52 12.26 5.18
CA VAL A 410 23.26 13.36 4.24
C VAL A 410 22.30 12.83 3.18
N THR A 411 21.11 12.40 3.59
CA THR A 411 19.95 12.45 2.71
C THR A 411 19.49 13.89 2.73
N LYS A 412 20.04 14.69 1.82
CA LYS A 412 19.43 15.98 1.51
C LYS A 412 18.07 15.67 0.92
N THR A 413 17.01 15.75 1.74
CA THR A 413 15.63 15.78 1.24
C THR A 413 15.60 16.92 0.23
N ILE A 414 15.46 16.59 -1.06
CA ILE A 414 15.35 17.61 -2.08
C ILE A 414 14.08 18.42 -1.79
N SER A 415 14.18 19.74 -1.81
CA SER A 415 13.00 20.57 -1.63
C SER A 415 12.00 20.29 -2.75
N PRO A 416 10.69 20.56 -2.56
CA PRO A 416 9.71 20.48 -3.65
C PRO A 416 10.12 21.30 -4.90
N SER A 417 10.89 22.38 -4.72
CA SER A 417 11.49 23.15 -5.82
C SER A 417 12.68 22.46 -6.50
N GLU A 418 13.50 21.69 -5.78
CA GLU A 418 14.57 20.87 -6.34
C GLU A 418 13.99 19.65 -7.10
N ALA A 419 12.94 19.01 -6.58
CA ALA A 419 12.19 17.96 -7.29
C ALA A 419 11.55 18.51 -8.58
N SER A 420 10.93 19.68 -8.51
CA SER A 420 10.38 20.39 -9.68
C SER A 420 11.48 20.80 -10.68
N GLY A 421 12.66 21.17 -10.19
CA GLY A 421 13.83 21.51 -11.01
C GLY A 421 14.42 20.31 -11.74
N ILE A 422 14.48 19.14 -11.09
CA ILE A 422 14.91 17.88 -11.73
C ILE A 422 13.98 17.53 -12.89
N LEU A 423 12.66 17.63 -12.68
CA LEU A 423 11.65 17.42 -13.73
C LEU A 423 11.76 18.44 -14.87
N ALA A 424 12.12 19.70 -14.57
CA ALA A 424 12.31 20.74 -15.58
C ALA A 424 13.63 20.62 -16.37
N SER A 425 14.68 20.06 -15.75
CA SER A 425 16.04 19.97 -16.33
C SER A 425 16.28 18.76 -17.23
N ALA A 426 15.38 17.77 -17.24
CA ALA A 426 15.49 16.55 -18.05
C ALA A 426 15.07 16.71 -19.52
N VAL A 427 14.90 17.94 -20.03
CA VAL A 427 14.47 18.22 -21.40
C VAL A 427 15.69 18.61 -22.26
N PRO A 428 16.05 17.86 -23.34
CA PRO A 428 17.03 18.33 -24.29
C PRO A 428 16.50 19.54 -25.06
N SER A 429 17.31 20.59 -25.20
CA SER A 429 17.00 21.70 -26.09
C SER A 429 16.88 21.17 -27.53
N MET A 430 15.66 21.05 -28.05
CA MET A 430 15.47 20.90 -29.49
C MET A 430 15.82 22.22 -30.15
N SER A 431 17.04 22.31 -30.68
CA SER A 431 17.40 23.34 -31.65
C SER A 431 16.65 23.07 -32.93
N SER A 432 15.84 24.04 -33.36
CA SER A 432 15.26 24.12 -34.69
C SER A 432 16.34 24.02 -35.77
N GLY A 433 16.23 23.00 -36.61
CA GLY A 433 16.92 22.83 -37.89
C GLY A 433 15.94 22.26 -38.90
#